data_AF-L7FJF6-F1
#
_entry.id   AF-L7FJF6-F1
#
_cell.length_a   1.000
_cell.length_b   1.000
_cell.length_c   1.000
_cell.angle_alpha   90.00
_cell.angle_beta   90.00
_cell.angle_gamma   90.00
#
_symmetry.space_group_name_H-M   'P 1'
#
loop_
_entity.id
_entity.type
_entity.pdbx_description
1 polymer ?
#
loop_
_entity_poly.entity_id
_entity_poly.type
_entity_poly.pdbx_seq_one_letter_code
_entity_poly.pdbx_strand_id
1 'polypeptide(L)'
;MEKRFKNQLKMTWFTNILIIKENVIQIDILKRTLRLTNLIGVQILNLNIDIYYQNTDSVHIDKNKIELLEQKYKEIYGKTLRGGELEQFHPDFDELSGDLYSKESYFLVKKAYIDVLTNDKQENALHMRMKGIPNNLLENNENPIELYKKLYAG
;
A
#
# COMPACT_ATOMS: atom_id res chain seq x y z
N MET A 1 -51.30 32.60 22.48
CA MET A 1 -51.21 34.08 22.47
C MET A 1 -49.76 34.45 22.20
N GLU A 2 -49.57 35.11 21.08
CA GLU A 2 -48.33 35.45 20.40
C GLU A 2 -47.61 36.61 21.11
N LYS A 3 -46.28 36.53 21.27
CA LYS A 3 -45.42 37.73 21.31
C LYS A 3 -44.19 37.51 20.43
N ARG A 4 -44.37 37.86 19.17
CA ARG A 4 -43.31 38.18 18.21
C ARG A 4 -42.54 39.41 18.71
N PHE A 5 -41.23 39.29 18.86
CA PHE A 5 -40.33 40.44 18.70
C PHE A 5 -39.67 40.31 17.33
N LYS A 6 -39.90 41.32 16.48
CA LYS A 6 -39.32 41.46 15.15
C LYS A 6 -37.91 42.07 15.24
N ASN A 7 -37.10 41.73 14.23
CA ASN A 7 -35.93 42.44 13.71
C ASN A 7 -34.65 42.46 14.57
N GLN A 8 -33.76 41.47 14.40
CA GLN A 8 -32.34 41.73 14.11
C GLN A 8 -31.73 40.63 13.23
N LEU A 9 -31.02 41.06 12.20
CA LEU A 9 -30.21 40.26 11.28
C LEU A 9 -28.75 40.34 11.78
N LYS A 10 -28.08 39.22 12.02
CA LYS A 10 -26.62 39.17 11.96
C LYS A 10 -26.20 38.13 10.94
N MET A 11 -26.08 38.60 9.70
CA MET A 11 -25.31 37.93 8.67
C MET A 11 -23.84 38.02 9.05
N THR A 12 -23.19 36.86 9.22
CA THR A 12 -21.74 36.74 9.04
C THR A 12 -21.52 35.78 7.88
N TRP A 13 -21.26 36.35 6.71
CA TRP A 13 -20.48 35.68 5.68
C TRP A 13 -19.02 35.87 6.05
N PHE A 14 -18.27 34.80 6.30
CA PHE A 14 -16.89 34.63 5.84
C PHE A 14 -16.43 33.18 6.10
N THR A 15 -15.90 32.57 5.03
CA THR A 15 -15.08 31.34 4.95
C THR A 15 -15.68 30.02 5.45
N ASN A 16 -16.49 29.37 4.61
CA ASN A 16 -16.50 27.89 4.52
C ASN A 16 -16.37 27.38 3.06
N ILE A 17 -15.79 28.19 2.17
CA ILE A 17 -15.42 27.76 0.81
C ILE A 17 -13.96 27.29 0.72
N LEU A 18 -13.15 27.44 1.79
CA LEU A 18 -11.76 26.96 1.81
C LEU A 18 -11.56 25.55 2.41
N ILE A 19 -12.48 25.04 3.25
CA ILE A 19 -12.34 23.70 3.86
C ILE A 19 -12.84 22.58 2.92
N ILE A 20 -13.65 22.91 1.91
CA ILE A 20 -14.19 21.92 0.98
C ILE A 20 -13.14 21.54 -0.09
N LYS A 21 -12.26 22.45 -0.50
CA LYS A 21 -11.25 22.17 -1.54
C LYS A 21 -10.22 21.14 -1.10
N GLU A 22 -9.75 21.19 0.14
CA GLU A 22 -8.76 20.23 0.65
C GLU A 22 -9.34 18.82 0.76
N ASN A 23 -10.60 18.69 1.20
CA ASN A 23 -11.27 17.40 1.32
C ASN A 23 -11.60 16.76 -0.05
N VAL A 24 -11.98 17.55 -1.06
CA VAL A 24 -12.27 17.02 -2.40
C VAL A 24 -11.03 16.42 -3.05
N ILE A 25 -9.88 17.10 -2.94
CA ILE A 25 -8.61 16.58 -3.46
C ILE A 25 -8.22 15.27 -2.75
N GLN A 26 -8.33 15.21 -1.42
CA GLN A 26 -8.05 13.99 -0.66
C GLN A 26 -8.97 12.83 -1.07
N ILE A 27 -10.27 13.08 -1.23
CA ILE A 27 -11.24 12.08 -1.67
C ILE A 27 -10.90 11.60 -3.08
N ASP A 28 -10.52 12.50 -3.99
CA ASP A 28 -10.19 12.13 -5.37
C ASP A 28 -8.90 11.32 -5.46
N ILE A 29 -7.86 11.69 -4.69
CA ILE A 29 -6.63 10.89 -4.57
C ILE A 29 -6.96 9.50 -4.03
N LEU A 30 -7.73 9.41 -2.95
CA LEU A 30 -8.13 8.13 -2.35
C LEU A 30 -8.90 7.25 -3.33
N LYS A 31 -9.88 7.81 -4.06
CA LYS A 31 -10.64 7.11 -5.10
C LYS A 31 -9.72 6.59 -6.20
N ARG A 32 -8.75 7.39 -6.61
CA ARG A 32 -7.79 7.04 -7.67
C ARG A 32 -6.91 5.88 -7.25
N THR A 33 -6.37 5.91 -6.02
CA THR A 33 -5.61 4.79 -5.44
C THR A 33 -6.46 3.53 -5.33
N LEU A 34 -7.66 3.61 -4.75
CA LEU A 34 -8.56 2.45 -4.62
C LEU A 34 -8.91 1.85 -5.98
N ARG A 35 -9.16 2.69 -6.99
CA ARG A 35 -9.41 2.24 -8.35
C ARG A 35 -8.20 1.50 -8.92
N LEU A 36 -6.99 2.03 -8.78
CA LEU A 36 -5.77 1.38 -9.29
C LEU A 36 -5.54 0.00 -8.65
N THR A 37 -5.61 -0.08 -7.31
CA THR A 37 -5.44 -1.34 -6.58
C THR A 37 -6.50 -2.37 -6.99
N ASN A 38 -7.76 -1.93 -7.18
CA ASN A 38 -8.84 -2.82 -7.63
C ASN A 38 -8.64 -3.31 -9.07
N LEU A 39 -8.21 -2.44 -9.99
CA LEU A 39 -7.95 -2.84 -11.38
C LEU A 39 -6.88 -3.93 -11.45
N ILE A 40 -5.81 -3.79 -10.68
CA ILE A 40 -4.74 -4.79 -10.62
C ILE A 40 -5.21 -6.07 -9.96
N GLY A 41 -5.95 -5.98 -8.85
CA GLY A 41 -6.55 -7.14 -8.19
C GLY A 41 -7.43 -7.97 -9.13
N VAL A 42 -8.25 -7.31 -9.96
CA VAL A 42 -9.06 -7.99 -10.99
C VAL A 42 -8.18 -8.69 -12.02
N GLN A 43 -7.09 -8.09 -12.46
CA GLN A 43 -6.19 -8.76 -13.42
C GLN A 43 -5.45 -9.95 -12.83
N ILE A 44 -4.98 -9.82 -11.59
CA ILE A 44 -4.34 -10.92 -10.87
C ILE A 44 -5.31 -12.11 -10.77
N LEU A 45 -6.58 -11.85 -10.41
CA LEU A 45 -7.63 -12.86 -10.36
C LEU A 45 -7.89 -13.49 -11.74
N ASN A 46 -8.04 -12.68 -12.80
CA ASN A 46 -8.27 -13.17 -14.16
C ASN A 46 -7.12 -14.05 -14.69
N LEU A 47 -5.89 -13.77 -14.25
CA LEU A 47 -4.69 -14.52 -14.64
C LEU A 47 -4.42 -15.72 -13.72
N ASN A 48 -5.27 -15.95 -12.71
CA ASN A 48 -5.11 -16.99 -11.71
C ASN A 48 -3.72 -16.95 -11.06
N ILE A 49 -3.29 -15.74 -10.69
CA ILE A 49 -2.05 -15.47 -9.94
C ILE A 49 -2.39 -15.45 -8.45
N ASP A 50 -1.63 -16.17 -7.64
CA ASP A 50 -1.82 -16.21 -6.20
C ASP A 50 -1.40 -14.87 -5.55
N ILE A 51 -2.23 -14.41 -4.61
CA ILE A 51 -1.96 -13.23 -3.78
C ILE A 51 -1.59 -13.70 -2.38
N TYR A 52 -0.35 -13.48 -1.98
CA TYR A 52 0.12 -13.84 -0.64
C TYR A 52 -0.28 -12.80 0.41
N TYR A 53 -0.29 -11.53 0.02
CA TYR A 53 -0.65 -10.43 0.91
C TYR A 53 -1.15 -9.22 0.11
N GLN A 54 -2.13 -8.50 0.67
CA GLN A 54 -2.64 -7.26 0.10
C GLN A 54 -2.89 -6.20 1.18
N ASN A 55 -2.46 -4.98 0.88
CA ASN A 55 -2.75 -3.77 1.64
C ASN A 55 -3.28 -2.67 0.68
N THR A 56 -3.65 -1.51 1.20
CA THR A 56 -4.27 -0.39 0.45
C THR A 56 -3.60 -0.08 -0.89
N ASP A 57 -2.28 -0.12 -0.91
CA ASP A 57 -1.40 0.35 -1.99
C ASP A 57 -0.33 -0.67 -2.40
N SER A 58 -0.31 -1.86 -1.79
CA SER A 58 0.69 -2.89 -2.08
C SER A 58 0.09 -4.29 -2.17
N VAL A 59 0.70 -5.13 -3.02
CA VAL A 59 0.29 -6.52 -3.25
C VAL A 59 1.55 -7.37 -3.35
N HIS A 60 1.56 -8.52 -2.68
CA HIS A 60 2.62 -9.53 -2.78
C HIS A 60 2.15 -10.66 -3.68
N ILE A 61 2.89 -10.87 -4.77
CA ILE A 61 2.70 -11.93 -5.77
C ILE A 61 4.06 -12.51 -6.15
N ASP A 62 4.07 -13.63 -6.85
CA ASP A 62 5.33 -14.22 -7.33
C ASP A 62 6.03 -13.33 -8.37
N LYS A 63 7.35 -13.19 -8.25
CA LYS A 63 8.21 -12.41 -9.18
C LYS A 63 8.03 -12.84 -10.65
N ASN A 64 7.94 -14.14 -10.90
CA ASN A 64 7.81 -14.72 -12.24
C ASN A 64 6.46 -14.39 -12.92
N LYS A 65 5.47 -13.88 -12.18
CA LYS A 65 4.16 -13.47 -12.73
C LYS A 65 4.10 -11.97 -13.04
N ILE A 66 5.07 -11.18 -12.58
CA ILE A 66 5.10 -9.72 -12.77
C ILE A 66 5.09 -9.36 -14.25
N GLU A 67 5.96 -9.97 -15.07
CA GLU A 67 6.04 -9.65 -16.51
C GLU A 67 4.72 -9.93 -17.25
N LEU A 68 4.07 -11.06 -16.93
CA LEU A 68 2.76 -11.43 -17.48
C LEU A 68 1.69 -10.40 -17.09
N LEU A 69 1.70 -9.98 -15.82
CA LEU A 69 0.77 -8.97 -15.30
C LEU A 69 1.00 -7.60 -15.97
N GLU A 70 2.25 -7.17 -16.12
CA GLU A 70 2.62 -5.92 -16.80
C GLU A 70 2.16 -5.92 -18.26
N GLN A 71 2.40 -7.02 -18.98
CA GLN A 71 1.96 -7.17 -20.37
C GLN A 71 0.44 -7.08 -20.48
N LYS A 72 -0.30 -7.81 -19.65
CA LYS A 72 -1.76 -7.82 -19.68
C LYS A 72 -2.39 -6.52 -19.21
N TYR A 73 -1.79 -5.87 -18.23
CA TYR A 73 -2.21 -4.54 -17.77
C TYR A 73 -2.06 -3.51 -18.90
N LYS A 74 -0.94 -3.56 -19.64
CA LYS A 74 -0.71 -2.70 -20.80
C LYS A 74 -1.65 -3.01 -21.97
N GLU A 75 -1.93 -4.27 -22.24
CA GLU A 75 -2.87 -4.71 -23.29
C GLU A 75 -4.29 -4.18 -23.03
N ILE A 76 -4.78 -4.29 -21.79
CA ILE A 76 -6.17 -3.99 -21.44
C ILE A 76 -6.39 -2.50 -21.17
N TYR A 77 -5.43 -1.83 -20.52
CA TYR A 77 -5.60 -0.43 -20.08
C TYR A 77 -4.73 0.57 -20.84
N GLY A 78 -3.78 0.11 -21.67
CA GLY A 78 -2.83 0.99 -22.37
C GLY A 78 -1.86 1.72 -21.43
N LYS A 79 -1.72 1.27 -20.18
CA LYS A 79 -0.90 1.91 -19.13
C LYS A 79 0.29 1.06 -18.74
N THR A 80 1.37 1.71 -18.33
CA THR A 80 2.52 1.06 -17.69
C THR A 80 2.18 0.76 -16.23
N LEU A 81 2.38 -0.48 -15.79
CA LEU A 81 2.07 -0.91 -14.43
C LEU A 81 3.13 -0.46 -13.42
N ARG A 82 4.42 -0.67 -13.71
CA ARG A 82 5.54 -0.41 -12.81
C ARG A 82 6.45 0.71 -13.33
N GLY A 83 6.90 1.59 -12.45
CA GLY A 83 7.82 2.68 -12.75
C GLY A 83 7.74 3.82 -11.72
N GLY A 84 8.37 4.95 -12.01
CA GLY A 84 8.47 6.09 -11.08
C GLY A 84 7.42 7.19 -11.27
N GLU A 85 6.53 7.05 -12.24
CA GLU A 85 5.52 8.08 -12.53
C GLU A 85 4.25 7.90 -11.68
N LEU A 86 3.44 8.96 -11.62
CA LEU A 86 2.15 8.91 -10.94
C LEU A 86 1.26 7.78 -11.51
N GLU A 87 0.56 7.07 -10.63
CA GLU A 87 -0.26 5.87 -10.93
C GLU A 87 0.52 4.60 -11.29
N GLN A 88 1.85 4.60 -11.18
CA GLN A 88 2.67 3.39 -11.33
C GLN A 88 3.01 2.79 -9.97
N PHE A 89 3.20 1.47 -9.97
CA PHE A 89 3.68 0.74 -8.81
C PHE A 89 5.21 0.79 -8.79
N HIS A 90 5.78 0.86 -7.60
CA HIS A 90 7.23 0.80 -7.39
C HIS A 90 7.52 -0.23 -6.29
N PRO A 91 8.60 -1.01 -6.40
CA PRO A 91 9.05 -1.86 -5.29
C PRO A 91 9.37 -1.00 -4.06
N ASP A 92 8.62 -1.16 -2.98
CA ASP A 92 8.67 -0.29 -1.78
C ASP A 92 9.75 -0.76 -0.77
N PHE A 93 10.95 -1.06 -1.27
CA PHE A 93 12.07 -1.55 -0.45
C PHE A 93 13.26 -0.62 -0.59
N ASP A 94 13.57 0.11 0.48
CA ASP A 94 14.69 1.07 0.53
C ASP A 94 16.00 0.41 1.01
N GLU A 95 15.94 -0.84 1.50
CA GLU A 95 17.06 -1.51 2.14
C GLU A 95 18.16 -1.95 1.17
N LEU A 96 17.83 -2.10 -0.11
CA LEU A 96 18.75 -2.55 -1.15
C LEU A 96 18.52 -1.79 -2.45
N SER A 97 19.47 -1.88 -3.38
CA SER A 97 19.36 -1.30 -4.71
C SER A 97 19.29 -2.39 -5.79
N GLY A 98 18.64 -2.08 -6.91
CA GLY A 98 18.51 -2.97 -8.07
C GLY A 98 17.12 -3.60 -8.21
N ASP A 99 17.04 -4.73 -8.90
CA ASP A 99 15.79 -5.50 -9.03
C ASP A 99 15.58 -6.36 -7.77
N LEU A 100 14.78 -5.82 -6.87
CA LEU A 100 14.54 -6.38 -5.54
C LEU A 100 13.39 -7.37 -5.56
N TYR A 101 13.56 -8.46 -4.84
CA TYR A 101 12.50 -9.42 -4.59
C TYR A 101 12.68 -10.09 -3.23
N SER A 102 11.56 -10.51 -2.65
CA SER A 102 11.59 -11.33 -1.43
C SER A 102 11.88 -12.79 -1.79
N LYS A 103 12.89 -13.38 -1.14
CA LYS A 103 13.19 -14.81 -1.20
C LYS A 103 12.24 -15.61 -0.30
N GLU A 104 11.94 -15.07 0.88
CA GLU A 104 11.06 -15.68 1.87
C GLU A 104 10.27 -14.58 2.57
N SER A 105 8.96 -14.78 2.73
CA SER A 105 8.08 -13.86 3.43
C SER A 105 7.24 -14.61 4.45
N TYR A 106 7.11 -14.04 5.66
CA TYR A 106 6.26 -14.60 6.73
C TYR A 106 5.19 -13.58 7.11
N PHE A 107 3.95 -13.85 6.70
CA PHE A 107 2.79 -13.00 6.98
C PHE A 107 2.05 -13.53 8.21
N LEU A 108 2.14 -12.80 9.34
CA LEU A 108 1.47 -13.18 10.58
C LEU A 108 0.02 -12.72 10.56
N VAL A 109 -0.18 -11.41 10.40
CA VAL A 109 -1.50 -10.76 10.32
C VAL A 109 -1.41 -9.50 9.45
N LYS A 110 -2.56 -8.84 9.21
CA LYS A 110 -2.59 -7.55 8.50
C LYS A 110 -1.63 -6.55 9.18
N LYS A 111 -0.69 -6.01 8.40
CA LYS A 111 0.35 -5.04 8.83
C LYS A 111 1.38 -5.60 9.81
N ALA A 112 1.53 -6.93 9.87
CA ALA A 112 2.58 -7.63 10.61
C ALA A 112 3.21 -8.74 9.76
N TYR A 113 4.37 -8.47 9.17
CA TYR A 113 5.11 -9.39 8.31
C TYR A 113 6.60 -9.08 8.26
N ILE A 114 7.38 -10.06 7.81
CA ILE A 114 8.80 -9.91 7.51
C ILE A 114 9.10 -10.47 6.12
N ASP A 115 9.92 -9.76 5.37
CA ASP A 115 10.45 -10.18 4.07
C ASP A 115 11.97 -10.28 4.13
N VAL A 116 12.50 -11.38 3.61
CA VAL A 116 13.92 -11.59 3.37
C VAL A 116 14.21 -11.18 1.94
N LEU A 117 14.71 -9.96 1.77
CA LEU A 117 14.98 -9.38 0.48
C LEU A 117 16.31 -9.87 -0.08
N THR A 118 16.36 -10.06 -1.38
CA THR A 118 17.58 -10.30 -2.15
C THR A 118 17.55 -9.50 -3.44
N ASN A 119 18.73 -9.25 -4.00
CA ASN A 119 18.88 -8.66 -5.32
C ASN A 119 19.70 -9.57 -6.26
N ASP A 120 19.93 -9.11 -7.49
CA ASP A 120 20.75 -9.82 -8.47
C ASP A 120 22.22 -9.96 -8.05
N LYS A 121 22.69 -9.14 -7.11
CA LYS A 121 24.05 -9.20 -6.52
C LYS A 121 24.14 -10.15 -5.33
N GLN A 122 23.06 -10.85 -4.99
CA GLN A 122 22.95 -11.74 -3.82
C GLN A 122 23.18 -11.04 -2.48
N GLU A 123 22.97 -9.72 -2.42
CA GLU A 123 22.93 -8.97 -1.17
C GLU A 123 21.60 -9.27 -0.47
N ASN A 124 21.63 -9.51 0.84
CA ASN A 124 20.44 -9.82 1.61
C ASN A 124 20.12 -8.68 2.57
N ALA A 125 18.84 -8.34 2.69
CA ALA A 125 18.33 -7.41 3.68
C ALA A 125 17.02 -7.90 4.27
N LEU A 126 16.64 -7.35 5.42
CA LEU A 126 15.39 -7.67 6.08
C LEU A 126 14.48 -6.45 6.05
N HIS A 127 13.27 -6.65 5.51
CA HIS A 127 12.20 -5.67 5.62
C HIS A 127 11.19 -6.16 6.65
N MET A 128 11.10 -5.44 7.76
CA MET A 128 10.20 -5.80 8.86
C MET A 128 9.09 -4.77 9.00
N ARG A 129 7.84 -5.25 9.07
CA ARG A 129 6.69 -4.39 9.33
C ARG A 129 5.86 -4.98 10.45
N MET A 130 5.77 -4.30 11.59
CA MET A 130 4.90 -4.73 12.70
C MET A 130 4.16 -3.54 13.31
N LYS A 131 2.99 -3.22 12.78
CA LYS A 131 2.23 -2.06 13.23
C LYS A 131 1.82 -2.23 14.70
N GLY A 132 2.20 -1.27 15.53
CA GLY A 132 1.89 -1.23 16.97
C GLY A 132 3.04 -1.65 17.86
N ILE A 133 4.13 -2.18 17.30
CA ILE A 133 5.36 -2.48 18.02
C ILE A 133 6.45 -1.48 17.58
N PRO A 134 7.14 -0.82 18.51
CA PRO A 134 8.31 0.01 18.19
C PRO A 134 9.40 -0.76 17.45
N ASN A 135 9.95 -0.18 16.37
CA ASN A 135 10.96 -0.83 15.54
C ASN A 135 12.23 -1.22 16.33
N ASN A 136 12.62 -0.43 17.32
CA ASN A 136 13.78 -0.71 18.17
C ASN A 136 13.67 -2.06 18.91
N LEU A 137 12.46 -2.51 19.26
CA LEU A 137 12.28 -3.81 19.90
C LEU A 137 12.48 -4.97 18.91
N LEU A 138 12.20 -4.74 17.64
CA LEU A 138 12.38 -5.72 16.57
C LEU A 138 13.85 -5.81 16.15
N GLU A 139 14.51 -4.65 16.03
CA GLU A 139 15.92 -4.52 15.66
C GLU A 139 16.88 -5.07 16.73
N ASN A 140 16.50 -4.99 18.01
CA ASN A 140 17.30 -5.52 19.11
C ASN A 140 17.25 -7.06 19.23
N ASN A 141 16.47 -7.74 18.38
CA ASN A 141 16.42 -9.19 18.37
C ASN A 141 17.58 -9.75 17.54
N GLU A 142 18.37 -10.68 18.09
CA GLU A 142 19.49 -11.30 17.37
C GLU A 142 19.04 -12.09 16.14
N ASN A 143 17.81 -12.62 16.13
CA ASN A 143 17.28 -13.39 15.00
C ASN A 143 15.78 -13.12 14.76
N PRO A 144 15.44 -11.97 14.14
CA PRO A 144 14.06 -11.60 13.88
C PRO A 144 13.34 -12.61 12.98
N ILE A 145 14.03 -13.26 12.05
CA ILE A 145 13.42 -14.26 11.16
C ILE A 145 12.90 -15.44 11.99
N GLU A 146 13.70 -15.96 12.93
CA GLU A 146 13.30 -17.10 13.76
C GLU A 146 12.12 -16.75 14.67
N LEU A 147 12.09 -15.52 15.20
CA LEU A 147 10.93 -15.02 15.94
C LEU A 147 9.66 -15.08 15.10
N TYR A 148 9.68 -14.56 13.86
CA TYR A 148 8.52 -14.60 12.99
C TYR A 148 8.14 -16.02 12.57
N LYS A 149 9.11 -16.92 12.32
CA LYS A 149 8.83 -18.34 12.05
C LYS A 149 8.11 -19.02 13.21
N LYS A 150 8.55 -18.76 14.45
CA LYS A 150 7.89 -19.25 15.67
C LYS A 150 6.46 -18.73 15.78
N LEU A 151 6.27 -17.42 15.61
CA LEU A 151 4.94 -16.79 15.66
C LEU A 151 4.00 -17.31 14.56
N TYR A 152 4.54 -17.64 13.38
CA TYR A 152 3.76 -18.18 12.27
C TYR A 152 3.34 -19.64 12.51
N ALA A 153 4.20 -20.43 13.16
CA ALA A 153 3.93 -21.84 13.44
C ALA A 153 2.86 -22.08 14.52
N GLY A 154 2.65 -21.10 15.42
CA GLY A 154 1.73 -21.20 16.55
C GLY A 154 2.36 -21.84 17.78
#